data_AF-A0A960GBD3-F1
#
_entry.id   AF-A0A960GBD3-F1
#
_cell.length_a   1.000
_cell.length_b   1.000
_cell.length_c   1.000
_cell.angle_alpha   90.00
_cell.angle_beta   90.00
_cell.angle_gamma   90.00
#
_symmetry.space_group_name_H-M   'P 1'
#
loop_
_entity.id
_entity.type
_entity.pdbx_description
1 polymer ?
#
loop_
_entity_poly.entity_id
_entity_poly.type
_entity_poly.pdbx_seq_one_letter_code
_entity_poly.pdbx_strand_id
1 'polypeptide(L)'
;MTNRLSTSLSPYLRQHAENPVDWWPWGAAAFDEARRRDVPVFLSVGYAACHWCHVMAHESFDDPEVAAVLNSRFVSVKVDREEHPDVDATYMRATTALTGRGGWPMSVWLDHSGRAFYAGTYFPPRPRLGMPSFGSVLDAVSRAWTERRDQVEGAADRIAQALAVDRRPPDLLDPASIDLAQVTSAAVTALESEFDRAQGGFGGAPKFPPTMVVDFLLRAYAAGGDGAALTMAEATLEAMARGGIYDQLGGGFARYSVDADWIVPHFEKMLYDNAGLLADYTYWWRIGAGQLARRVAAETAEFMLSELGTDEGGFASSLDADSLPDQSADVAEEGAYYTWRRAEILEILGDTDGPWFADLCGVTAEGTFEQGRSTLQLRTDPPDWVRFERLRRRLLDARGSRPLPTRDDKVVAAWNGLAITALVEAGMVFDRPEWVAAAERAGRLLADVHLRADDRLLRVSRQGTVGDAPGVLEDYAHVAQGFLALYQATSNLTWFSRAQQLLAAMIHRFDDGHGGLWDAVPGPLLPPQRDDSDNAYPAGGSAAATALLTFAALGGDLPGAGPDARELVLTLLARAVPLMQRQPRFAGTWLATAVAVTSGPIEVAIAASDSS
;
A
#
# COMPACT_ATOMS: atom_id res chain seq x y z
N MET A 1 29.39 9.38 17.61
CA MET A 1 29.66 8.24 16.70
C MET A 1 28.68 8.37 15.57
N THR A 2 29.13 8.32 14.32
CA THR A 2 28.21 8.41 13.17
C THR A 2 27.39 7.13 13.11
N ASN A 3 26.07 7.25 13.20
CA ASN A 3 25.14 6.13 13.16
C ASN A 3 25.22 5.41 11.80
N ARG A 4 25.11 4.08 11.80
CA ARG A 4 25.18 3.25 10.58
C ARG A 4 24.10 3.58 9.56
N LEU A 5 22.99 4.18 10.00
CA LEU A 5 21.88 4.56 9.12
C LEU A 5 22.15 5.82 8.28
N SER A 6 23.19 6.59 8.60
CA SER A 6 23.52 7.85 7.89
C SER A 6 23.80 7.67 6.39
N THR A 7 24.24 6.49 5.97
CA THR A 7 24.51 6.15 4.56
C THR A 7 23.37 5.37 3.90
N SER A 8 22.24 5.19 4.59
CA SER A 8 21.11 4.42 4.06
C SER A 8 20.44 5.14 2.88
N LEU A 9 19.93 4.37 1.91
CA LEU A 9 19.13 4.92 0.81
C LEU A 9 17.71 5.27 1.26
N SER A 10 17.17 4.56 2.26
CA SER A 10 15.87 4.84 2.88
C SER A 10 15.85 6.21 3.58
N PRO A 11 14.92 7.12 3.21
CA PRO A 11 14.61 8.32 3.99
C PRO A 11 14.19 8.00 5.42
N TYR A 12 13.38 6.96 5.62
CA TYR A 12 12.95 6.53 6.96
C TYR A 12 14.14 6.16 7.84
N LEU A 13 15.09 5.35 7.35
CA LEU A 13 16.27 5.01 8.13
C LEU A 13 17.14 6.23 8.43
N ARG A 14 17.27 7.16 7.47
CA ARG A 14 18.03 8.41 7.65
C ARG A 14 17.42 9.33 8.69
N GLN A 15 16.10 9.36 8.87
CA GLN A 15 15.44 10.11 9.95
C GLN A 15 15.94 9.70 11.34
N HIS A 16 16.45 8.47 11.48
CA HIS A 16 16.97 7.93 12.74
C HIS A 16 18.50 8.00 12.87
N ALA A 17 19.20 8.58 11.89
CA ALA A 17 20.67 8.61 11.87
C ALA A 17 21.26 9.49 12.98
N GLU A 18 20.52 10.45 13.51
CA GLU A 18 20.99 11.32 14.60
C GLU A 18 20.45 10.88 15.98
N ASN A 19 19.64 9.81 16.07
CA ASN A 19 19.18 9.33 17.37
C ASN A 19 20.36 8.84 18.22
N PRO A 20 20.30 8.98 19.57
CA PRO A 20 21.31 8.43 20.48
C PRO A 20 21.36 6.89 20.51
N VAL A 21 20.35 6.20 19.97
CA VAL A 21 20.33 4.74 19.81
C VAL A 21 21.33 4.29 18.73
N ASP A 22 22.15 3.28 19.02
CA ASP A 22 23.11 2.66 18.10
C ASP A 22 22.38 1.73 17.11
N TRP A 23 21.67 2.34 16.17
CA TRP A 23 20.87 1.61 15.19
C TRP A 23 21.73 0.81 14.21
N TRP A 24 21.24 -0.39 13.90
CA TRP A 24 21.71 -1.26 12.84
C TRP A 24 20.67 -1.34 11.73
N PRO A 25 21.06 -1.36 10.44
CA PRO A 25 20.17 -1.81 9.38
C PRO A 25 19.89 -3.32 9.53
N TRP A 26 18.82 -3.80 8.91
CA TRP A 26 18.54 -5.23 8.82
C TRP A 26 19.67 -5.98 8.11
N GLY A 27 20.17 -7.05 8.71
CA GLY A 27 21.19 -7.89 8.09
C GLY A 27 21.97 -8.75 9.08
N ALA A 28 22.72 -9.73 8.55
CA ALA A 28 23.46 -10.71 9.34
C ALA A 28 24.40 -10.08 10.38
N ALA A 29 25.04 -8.95 10.04
CA ALA A 29 25.99 -8.27 10.92
C ALA A 29 25.36 -7.84 12.27
N ALA A 30 24.07 -7.47 12.28
CA ALA A 30 23.37 -7.13 13.52
C ALA A 30 23.15 -8.36 14.41
N PHE A 31 22.81 -9.50 13.80
CA PHE A 31 22.60 -10.77 14.51
C PHE A 31 23.91 -11.38 15.00
N ASP A 32 24.98 -11.24 14.24
CA ASP A 32 26.34 -11.64 14.66
C ASP A 32 26.81 -10.82 15.85
N GLU A 33 26.54 -9.51 15.86
CA GLU A 33 26.84 -8.65 16.99
C GLU A 33 26.00 -9.00 18.23
N ALA A 34 24.71 -9.30 18.03
CA ALA A 34 23.82 -9.73 19.11
C ALA A 34 24.32 -11.03 19.76
N ARG A 35 24.80 -11.98 18.94
CA ARG A 35 25.42 -13.23 19.39
C ARG A 35 26.75 -12.97 20.10
N ARG A 36 27.60 -12.07 19.58
CA ARG A 36 28.89 -11.72 20.20
C ARG A 36 28.73 -11.08 21.57
N ARG A 37 27.71 -10.23 21.74
CA ARG A 37 27.39 -9.54 23.00
C ARG A 37 26.50 -10.37 23.95
N ASP A 38 25.97 -11.49 23.49
CA ASP A 38 24.97 -12.30 24.18
C ASP A 38 23.73 -11.52 24.66
N VAL A 39 23.24 -10.62 23.80
CA VAL A 39 22.03 -9.81 24.04
C VAL A 39 20.97 -10.11 22.97
N PRO A 40 19.67 -9.92 23.25
CA PRO A 40 18.63 -10.08 22.23
C PRO A 40 18.68 -8.94 21.21
N VAL A 41 18.03 -9.17 20.06
CA VAL A 41 17.79 -8.13 19.06
C VAL A 41 16.49 -7.41 19.40
N PHE A 42 16.50 -6.08 19.39
CA PHE A 42 15.30 -5.26 19.36
C PHE A 42 15.08 -4.77 17.94
N LEU A 43 14.01 -5.22 17.30
CA LEU A 43 13.62 -4.87 15.95
C LEU A 43 12.50 -3.80 15.99
N SER A 44 12.74 -2.66 15.34
CA SER A 44 11.75 -1.61 15.12
C SER A 44 11.45 -1.49 13.63
N VAL A 45 10.18 -1.73 13.24
CA VAL A 45 9.73 -1.66 11.83
C VAL A 45 8.74 -0.51 11.65
N GLY A 46 8.92 0.28 10.59
CA GLY A 46 8.04 1.39 10.21
C GLY A 46 8.35 1.89 8.80
N TYR A 47 7.87 3.08 8.45
CA TYR A 47 8.09 3.75 7.16
C TYR A 47 7.99 5.28 7.33
N ALA A 48 8.41 6.05 6.33
CA ALA A 48 8.67 7.49 6.48
C ALA A 48 7.42 8.32 6.79
N ALA A 49 6.28 8.02 6.18
CA ALA A 49 5.04 8.78 6.32
C ALA A 49 4.16 8.38 7.53
N CYS A 50 4.67 7.51 8.41
CA CYS A 50 3.94 6.94 9.54
C CYS A 50 3.96 7.85 10.77
N HIS A 51 2.84 8.53 11.08
CA HIS A 51 2.71 9.39 12.26
C HIS A 51 3.14 8.71 13.58
N TRP A 52 2.58 7.53 13.89
CA TRP A 52 2.90 6.82 15.12
C TRP A 52 4.37 6.38 15.20
N CYS A 53 5.05 6.24 14.06
CA CYS A 53 6.46 5.93 14.00
C CYS A 53 7.30 7.14 14.44
N HIS A 54 6.91 8.37 14.06
CA HIS A 54 7.52 9.61 14.55
C HIS A 54 7.24 9.83 16.04
N VAL A 55 6.00 9.61 16.47
CA VAL A 55 5.63 9.71 17.91
C VAL A 55 6.51 8.79 18.75
N MET A 56 6.65 7.52 18.37
CA MET A 56 7.54 6.59 19.08
C MET A 56 9.00 7.05 19.07
N ALA A 57 9.47 7.61 17.96
CA ALA A 57 10.82 8.12 17.84
C ALA A 57 11.10 9.26 18.82
N HIS A 58 10.26 10.30 18.80
CA HIS A 58 10.40 11.47 19.66
C HIS A 58 10.19 11.15 21.13
N GLU A 59 9.21 10.32 21.46
CA GLU A 59 8.92 10.01 22.86
C GLU A 59 9.89 8.99 23.49
N SER A 60 10.61 8.19 22.68
CA SER A 60 11.45 7.10 23.19
C SER A 60 12.86 7.06 22.61
N PHE A 61 13.03 7.10 21.30
CA PHE A 61 14.35 6.89 20.67
C PHE A 61 15.27 8.10 20.74
N ASP A 62 14.71 9.31 20.88
CA ASP A 62 15.45 10.55 21.10
C ASP A 62 15.90 10.74 22.57
N ASP A 63 15.31 10.00 23.52
CA ASP A 63 15.66 10.09 24.93
C ASP A 63 17.01 9.39 25.21
N PRO A 64 18.05 10.13 25.67
CA PRO A 64 19.36 9.55 25.97
C PRO A 64 19.34 8.44 27.04
N GLU A 65 18.40 8.47 27.98
CA GLU A 65 18.29 7.45 29.02
C GLU A 65 17.75 6.13 28.44
N VAL A 66 16.70 6.20 27.62
CA VAL A 66 16.15 5.04 26.91
C VAL A 66 17.20 4.48 25.95
N ALA A 67 17.90 5.35 25.22
CA ALA A 67 18.97 4.94 24.32
C ALA A 67 20.13 4.25 25.04
N ALA A 68 20.53 4.71 26.22
CA ALA A 68 21.56 4.04 27.01
C ALA A 68 21.13 2.62 27.42
N VAL A 69 19.85 2.41 27.76
CA VAL A 69 19.30 1.07 28.06
C VAL A 69 19.31 0.19 26.80
N LEU A 70 18.82 0.70 25.67
CA LEU A 70 18.84 -0.02 24.40
C LEU A 70 20.27 -0.42 24.00
N ASN A 71 21.18 0.54 23.97
CA ASN A 71 22.57 0.35 23.55
C ASN A 71 23.32 -0.63 24.44
N SER A 72 23.02 -0.69 25.74
CA SER A 72 23.69 -1.61 26.67
C SER A 72 23.11 -3.03 26.64
N ARG A 73 21.80 -3.18 26.45
CA ARG A 73 21.09 -4.45 26.67
C ARG A 73 20.56 -5.13 25.40
N PHE A 74 20.65 -4.47 24.25
CA PHE A 74 20.11 -4.96 22.99
C PHE A 74 21.05 -4.62 21.82
N VAL A 75 20.88 -5.33 20.72
CA VAL A 75 21.24 -4.81 19.40
C VAL A 75 19.97 -4.30 18.75
N SER A 76 19.90 -2.98 18.55
CA SER A 76 18.72 -2.30 18.01
C SER A 76 18.78 -2.23 16.49
N VAL A 77 17.81 -2.83 15.82
CA VAL A 77 17.70 -2.91 14.36
C VAL A 77 16.52 -2.08 13.91
N LYS A 78 16.74 -1.19 12.94
CA LYS A 78 15.72 -0.35 12.33
C LYS A 78 15.43 -0.83 10.92
N VAL A 79 14.15 -0.99 10.58
CA VAL A 79 13.71 -1.53 9.31
C VAL A 79 12.65 -0.64 8.68
N ASP A 80 12.91 -0.28 7.43
CA ASP A 80 11.91 0.30 6.54
C ASP A 80 11.10 -0.84 5.89
N ARG A 81 9.81 -0.91 6.18
CA ARG A 81 8.92 -1.94 5.59
C ARG A 81 8.80 -1.82 4.08
N GLU A 82 9.02 -0.64 3.51
CA GLU A 82 8.95 -0.44 2.07
C GLU A 82 10.16 -1.03 1.36
N GLU A 83 11.32 -1.12 2.02
CA GLU A 83 12.50 -1.82 1.52
C GLU A 83 12.49 -3.31 1.87
N HIS A 84 11.90 -3.68 3.01
CA HIS A 84 11.85 -5.05 3.53
C HIS A 84 10.42 -5.51 3.89
N PRO A 85 9.53 -5.68 2.90
CA PRO A 85 8.16 -6.15 3.14
C PRO A 85 8.10 -7.59 3.68
N ASP A 86 9.11 -8.41 3.39
CA ASP A 86 9.29 -9.78 3.87
C ASP A 86 9.56 -9.83 5.39
N VAL A 87 10.40 -8.92 5.88
CA VAL A 87 10.65 -8.70 7.32
C VAL A 87 9.35 -8.22 7.99
N ASP A 88 8.71 -7.22 7.40
CA ASP A 88 7.47 -6.63 7.90
C ASP A 88 6.36 -7.69 8.05
N ALA A 89 6.06 -8.44 6.98
CA ALA A 89 5.03 -9.47 6.99
C ALA A 89 5.31 -10.57 8.02
N THR A 90 6.56 -11.04 8.11
CA THR A 90 6.95 -12.08 9.08
C THR A 90 6.68 -11.64 10.51
N TYR A 91 7.08 -10.42 10.87
CA TYR A 91 6.96 -9.94 12.24
C TYR A 91 5.61 -9.32 12.55
N MET A 92 4.84 -8.85 11.56
CA MET A 92 3.44 -8.47 11.71
C MET A 92 2.57 -9.67 12.08
N ARG A 93 2.80 -10.83 11.43
CA ARG A 93 2.13 -12.10 11.79
C ARG A 93 2.49 -12.52 13.21
N ALA A 94 3.77 -12.45 13.60
CA ALA A 94 4.20 -12.75 14.96
C ALA A 94 3.53 -11.82 16.00
N THR A 95 3.47 -10.52 15.70
CA THR A 95 2.85 -9.50 16.57
C THR A 95 1.36 -9.74 16.72
N THR A 96 0.67 -10.05 15.63
CA THR A 96 -0.76 -10.35 15.63
C THR A 96 -1.07 -11.64 16.40
N ALA A 97 -0.26 -12.68 16.23
CA ALA A 97 -0.39 -13.93 16.98
C ALA A 97 -0.18 -13.72 18.50
N LEU A 98 0.69 -12.79 18.90
CA LEU A 98 0.98 -12.50 20.30
C LEU A 98 -0.01 -11.56 20.97
N THR A 99 -0.51 -10.57 20.23
CA THR A 99 -1.27 -9.45 20.81
C THR A 99 -2.73 -9.40 20.37
N GLY A 100 -3.12 -10.21 19.38
CA GLY A 100 -4.43 -10.20 18.74
C GLY A 100 -4.65 -9.07 17.74
N ARG A 101 -3.67 -8.17 17.57
CA ARG A 101 -3.73 -7.02 16.67
C ARG A 101 -2.35 -6.71 16.05
N GLY A 102 -2.36 -6.02 14.92
CA GLY A 102 -1.16 -5.53 14.25
C GLY A 102 -1.11 -4.00 14.20
N GLY A 103 -0.05 -3.46 13.61
CA GLY A 103 0.10 -2.04 13.34
C GLY A 103 1.54 -1.54 13.46
N TRP A 104 1.80 -0.38 12.87
CA TRP A 104 3.10 0.30 12.96
C TRP A 104 3.04 1.45 13.97
N PRO A 105 4.15 1.78 14.65
CA PRO A 105 5.45 1.10 14.60
C PRO A 105 5.37 -0.29 15.25
N MET A 106 6.11 -1.25 14.73
CA MET A 106 6.26 -2.57 15.37
C MET A 106 7.51 -2.58 16.24
N SER A 107 7.37 -3.13 17.45
CA SER A 107 8.43 -3.31 18.44
C SER A 107 8.55 -4.80 18.76
N VAL A 108 9.59 -5.47 18.25
CA VAL A 108 9.72 -6.94 18.31
C VAL A 108 11.06 -7.33 18.89
N TRP A 109 11.10 -8.34 19.76
CA TRP A 109 12.32 -8.86 20.34
C TRP A 109 12.60 -10.27 19.84
N LEU A 110 13.81 -10.44 19.31
CA LEU A 110 14.25 -11.64 18.61
C LEU A 110 15.42 -12.29 19.32
N ASP A 111 15.49 -13.61 19.20
CA ASP A 111 16.70 -14.35 19.52
C ASP A 111 17.77 -14.22 18.43
N HIS A 112 18.93 -14.84 18.65
CA HIS A 112 20.08 -14.81 17.72
C HIS A 112 19.85 -15.54 16.39
N SER A 113 18.69 -16.16 16.21
CA SER A 113 18.29 -16.86 14.98
C SER A 113 17.13 -16.14 14.28
N GLY A 114 16.73 -14.96 14.76
CA GLY A 114 15.62 -14.19 14.18
C GLY A 114 14.23 -14.64 14.64
N ARG A 115 14.12 -15.57 15.59
CA ARG A 115 12.81 -16.00 16.11
C ARG A 115 12.28 -14.97 17.09
N ALA A 116 11.08 -14.46 16.84
CA ALA A 116 10.40 -13.55 17.75
C ALA A 116 9.97 -14.29 19.02
N PHE A 117 10.23 -13.70 20.19
CA PHE A 117 9.78 -14.22 21.48
C PHE A 117 8.90 -13.24 22.27
N TYR A 118 8.89 -11.96 21.86
CA TYR A 118 7.98 -10.94 22.38
C TYR A 118 7.75 -9.87 21.31
N ALA A 119 6.57 -9.27 21.29
CA ALA A 119 6.21 -8.25 20.31
C ALA A 119 5.11 -7.32 20.83
N GLY A 120 5.05 -6.12 20.26
CA GLY A 120 3.97 -5.16 20.41
C GLY A 120 4.06 -4.10 19.33
N THR A 121 3.16 -3.12 19.39
CA THR A 121 3.18 -1.97 18.47
C THR A 121 3.90 -0.79 19.14
N TYR A 122 3.16 0.25 19.48
CA TYR A 122 3.63 1.42 20.21
C TYR A 122 3.63 1.15 21.73
N PHE A 123 4.68 1.61 22.41
CA PHE A 123 4.78 1.62 23.87
C PHE A 123 5.07 3.03 24.37
N PRO A 124 4.26 3.61 25.26
CA PRO A 124 4.45 4.98 25.72
C PRO A 124 5.66 5.11 26.65
N PRO A 125 6.24 6.32 26.79
CA PRO A 125 7.38 6.56 27.71
C PRO A 125 6.98 6.38 29.18
N ARG A 126 5.69 6.57 29.50
CA ARG A 126 5.11 6.35 30.83
C ARG A 126 3.90 5.43 30.73
N PRO A 127 3.59 4.62 31.76
CA PRO A 127 2.45 3.72 31.72
C PRO A 127 1.14 4.48 31.47
N ARG A 128 0.31 3.97 30.55
CA ARG A 128 -1.00 4.55 30.20
C ARG A 128 -2.01 3.44 29.98
N LEU A 129 -3.21 3.56 30.57
CA LEU A 129 -4.39 2.73 30.23
C LEU A 129 -4.10 1.22 30.08
N GLY A 130 -3.45 0.61 31.06
CA GLY A 130 -3.12 -0.83 31.04
C GLY A 130 -1.95 -1.21 30.14
N MET A 131 -1.33 -0.26 29.43
CA MET A 131 -0.10 -0.46 28.68
C MET A 131 1.13 -0.14 29.54
N PRO A 132 2.15 -1.03 29.59
CA PRO A 132 3.41 -0.76 30.27
C PRO A 132 4.17 0.36 29.54
N SER A 133 5.05 1.06 30.27
CA SER A 133 5.99 1.96 29.61
C SER A 133 7.02 1.19 28.79
N PHE A 134 7.59 1.83 27.78
CA PHE A 134 8.65 1.23 26.98
C PHE A 134 9.85 0.79 27.84
N GLY A 135 10.27 1.64 28.80
CA GLY A 135 11.32 1.26 29.76
C GLY A 135 10.98 0.01 30.58
N SER A 136 9.73 -0.13 31.04
CA SER A 136 9.28 -1.33 31.78
C SER A 136 9.32 -2.58 30.91
N VAL A 137 9.01 -2.46 29.62
CA VAL A 137 9.12 -3.56 28.66
C VAL A 137 10.58 -3.96 28.44
N LEU A 138 11.47 -2.98 28.24
CA LEU A 138 12.91 -3.23 28.06
C LEU A 138 13.52 -3.95 29.27
N ASP A 139 13.17 -3.53 30.49
CA ASP A 139 13.60 -4.19 31.73
C ASP A 139 13.07 -5.63 31.83
N ALA A 140 11.78 -5.84 31.55
CA ALA A 140 11.16 -7.15 31.64
C ALA A 140 11.75 -8.15 30.63
N VAL A 141 11.97 -7.71 29.38
CA VAL A 141 12.56 -8.51 28.31
C VAL A 141 14.02 -8.84 28.63
N SER A 142 14.81 -7.84 29.01
CA SER A 142 16.23 -8.06 29.34
C SER A 142 16.39 -9.04 30.49
N ARG A 143 15.57 -8.92 31.54
CA ARG A 143 15.56 -9.86 32.67
C ARG A 143 15.10 -11.27 32.26
N ALA A 144 14.10 -11.39 31.39
CA ALA A 144 13.67 -12.69 30.88
C ALA A 144 14.81 -13.38 30.10
N TRP A 145 15.55 -12.62 29.31
CA TRP A 145 16.70 -13.13 28.55
C TRP A 145 17.82 -13.64 29.44
N THR A 146 18.19 -12.89 30.48
CA THR A 146 19.33 -13.23 31.36
C THR A 146 19.00 -14.27 32.42
N GLU A 147 17.81 -14.21 33.02
CA GLU A 147 17.44 -15.05 34.16
C GLU A 147 16.59 -16.28 33.78
N ARG A 148 15.90 -16.23 32.63
CA ARG A 148 14.87 -17.21 32.24
C ARG A 148 15.00 -17.62 30.77
N ARG A 149 16.24 -17.85 30.31
CA ARG A 149 16.56 -18.13 28.91
C ARG A 149 15.73 -19.26 28.30
N ASP A 150 15.56 -20.36 29.01
CA ASP A 150 14.76 -21.51 28.53
C ASP A 150 13.29 -21.13 28.26
N GLN A 151 12.72 -20.20 29.03
CA GLN A 151 11.34 -19.73 28.82
C GLN A 151 11.24 -18.86 27.56
N VAL A 152 12.27 -18.05 27.30
CA VAL A 152 12.38 -17.22 26.08
C VAL A 152 12.48 -18.11 24.85
N GLU A 153 13.34 -19.12 24.87
CA GLU A 153 13.51 -20.04 23.75
C GLU A 153 12.24 -20.88 23.53
N GLY A 154 11.60 -21.36 24.60
CA GLY A 154 10.31 -22.04 24.49
C GLY A 154 9.19 -21.13 23.96
N ALA A 155 9.20 -19.83 24.27
CA ALA A 155 8.27 -18.88 23.69
C ALA A 155 8.53 -18.68 22.19
N ALA A 156 9.78 -18.49 21.81
CA ALA A 156 10.21 -18.39 20.41
C ALA A 156 9.78 -19.61 19.59
N ASP A 157 9.96 -20.81 20.13
CA ASP A 157 9.57 -22.07 19.48
C ASP A 157 8.06 -22.16 19.27
N ARG A 158 7.26 -21.80 20.28
CA ARG A 158 5.79 -21.81 20.16
C ARG A 158 5.31 -20.84 19.08
N ILE A 159 5.87 -19.63 19.04
CA ILE A 159 5.52 -18.64 18.02
C ILE A 159 5.94 -19.13 16.64
N ALA A 160 7.16 -19.63 16.49
CA ALA A 160 7.66 -20.17 15.23
C ALA A 160 6.80 -21.35 14.72
N GLN A 161 6.38 -22.25 15.62
CA GLN A 161 5.49 -23.35 15.29
C GLN A 161 4.10 -22.87 14.87
N ALA A 162 3.51 -21.90 15.60
CA ALA A 162 2.22 -21.32 15.23
C ALA A 162 2.27 -20.70 13.83
N LEU A 163 3.34 -19.96 13.51
CA LEU A 163 3.54 -19.35 12.21
C LEU A 163 3.83 -20.36 11.09
N ALA A 164 4.34 -21.55 11.43
CA ALA A 164 4.62 -22.62 10.48
C ALA A 164 3.38 -23.46 10.11
N VAL A 165 2.36 -23.53 10.98
CA VAL A 165 1.11 -24.24 10.68
C VAL A 165 0.39 -23.61 9.47
N ASP A 166 0.38 -22.28 9.39
CA ASP A 166 -0.19 -21.53 8.26
C ASP A 166 0.57 -21.73 6.93
N ARG A 167 1.80 -22.28 6.98
CA ARG A 167 2.62 -22.51 5.78
C ARG A 167 2.36 -23.84 5.11
N ARG A 168 1.58 -24.74 5.73
CA ARG A 168 1.26 -26.02 5.09
C ARG A 168 0.52 -25.73 3.78
N PRO A 169 0.97 -26.32 2.66
CA PRO A 169 0.20 -26.21 1.43
C PRO A 169 -1.20 -26.78 1.71
N PRO A 170 -2.28 -26.03 1.42
CA PRO A 170 -3.60 -26.62 1.44
C PRO A 170 -3.64 -27.77 0.44
N ASP A 171 -4.51 -28.76 0.67
CA ASP A 171 -4.82 -29.73 -0.37
C ASP A 171 -5.34 -28.94 -1.57
N LEU A 172 -4.56 -28.92 -2.65
CA LEU A 172 -4.93 -28.19 -3.84
C LEU A 172 -6.20 -28.80 -4.41
N LEU A 173 -7.21 -27.96 -4.56
CA LEU A 173 -8.40 -28.32 -5.32
C LEU A 173 -7.98 -28.55 -6.78
N ASP A 174 -8.54 -29.58 -7.42
CA ASP A 174 -8.38 -29.77 -8.86
C ASP A 174 -9.00 -28.56 -9.58
N PRO A 175 -8.22 -27.76 -10.34
CA PRO A 175 -8.76 -26.59 -11.03
C PRO A 175 -9.96 -26.92 -11.95
N ALA A 176 -9.98 -28.12 -12.54
CA ALA A 176 -11.09 -28.56 -13.40
C ALA A 176 -12.40 -28.81 -12.63
N SER A 177 -12.35 -28.93 -11.31
CA SER A 177 -13.51 -29.16 -10.43
C SER A 177 -14.14 -27.87 -9.88
N ILE A 178 -13.53 -26.71 -10.13
CA ILE A 178 -13.92 -25.43 -9.53
C ILE A 178 -14.81 -24.64 -10.49
N ASP A 179 -16.03 -24.35 -10.04
CA ASP A 179 -16.90 -23.38 -10.72
C ASP A 179 -16.57 -21.96 -10.24
N LEU A 180 -15.68 -21.29 -10.97
CA LEU A 180 -15.28 -19.92 -10.65
C LEU A 180 -16.45 -18.92 -10.72
N ALA A 181 -17.43 -19.13 -11.59
CA ALA A 181 -18.60 -18.25 -11.69
C ALA A 181 -19.48 -18.37 -10.44
N GLN A 182 -19.65 -19.59 -9.91
CA GLN A 182 -20.31 -19.82 -8.63
C GLN A 182 -19.52 -19.17 -7.47
N VAL A 183 -18.20 -19.31 -7.44
CA VAL A 183 -17.34 -18.70 -6.41
C VAL A 183 -17.48 -17.17 -6.41
N THR A 184 -17.40 -16.52 -7.57
CA THR A 184 -17.53 -15.06 -7.67
C THR A 184 -18.94 -14.60 -7.29
N SER A 185 -19.98 -15.33 -7.70
CA SER A 185 -21.36 -15.00 -7.33
C SER A 185 -21.59 -15.10 -5.81
N ALA A 186 -21.10 -16.17 -5.18
CA ALA A 186 -21.18 -16.34 -3.73
C ALA A 186 -20.39 -15.26 -2.97
N ALA A 187 -19.25 -14.82 -3.51
CA ALA A 187 -18.47 -13.73 -2.92
C ALA A 187 -19.23 -12.41 -2.93
N VAL A 188 -19.96 -12.07 -4.00
CA VAL A 188 -20.84 -10.87 -4.03
C VAL A 188 -21.89 -10.95 -2.92
N THR A 189 -22.56 -12.09 -2.76
CA THR A 189 -23.57 -12.29 -1.70
C THR A 189 -22.97 -12.15 -0.30
N ALA A 190 -21.78 -12.71 -0.08
CA ALA A 190 -21.09 -12.59 1.20
C ALA A 190 -20.68 -11.13 1.50
N LEU A 191 -20.14 -10.42 0.51
CA LEU A 191 -19.79 -8.99 0.65
C LEU A 191 -21.01 -8.13 0.96
N GLU A 192 -22.16 -8.39 0.33
CA GLU A 192 -23.40 -7.67 0.61
C GLU A 192 -23.85 -7.78 2.07
N SER A 193 -23.56 -8.91 2.72
CA SER A 193 -23.88 -9.11 4.14
C SER A 193 -23.00 -8.32 5.10
N GLU A 194 -21.80 -7.93 4.67
CA GLU A 194 -20.83 -7.15 5.46
C GLU A 194 -20.80 -5.66 5.08
N PHE A 195 -21.54 -5.29 4.04
CA PHE A 195 -21.53 -3.95 3.46
C PHE A 195 -22.18 -2.92 4.39
N ASP A 196 -21.46 -1.82 4.62
CA ASP A 196 -21.97 -0.68 5.37
C ASP A 196 -22.88 0.17 4.47
N ARG A 197 -24.18 -0.16 4.47
CA ARG A 197 -25.18 0.58 3.67
C ARG A 197 -25.34 2.04 4.08
N ALA A 198 -24.95 2.42 5.29
CA ALA A 198 -25.12 3.78 5.78
C ALA A 198 -24.00 4.69 5.26
N GLN A 199 -22.76 4.21 5.28
CA GLN A 199 -21.59 5.03 4.96
C GLN A 199 -20.77 4.54 3.76
N GLY A 200 -21.18 3.48 3.07
CA GLY A 200 -20.41 2.83 2.01
C GLY A 200 -19.17 2.10 2.53
N GLY A 201 -18.55 1.25 1.73
CA GLY A 201 -17.42 0.41 2.15
C GLY A 201 -17.80 -0.71 3.12
N PHE A 202 -16.81 -1.22 3.86
CA PHE A 202 -16.96 -2.44 4.65
C PHE A 202 -16.32 -2.31 6.03
N GLY A 203 -16.99 -2.85 7.05
CA GLY A 203 -16.54 -2.76 8.45
C GLY A 203 -16.81 -1.39 9.10
N GLY A 204 -16.42 -1.24 10.37
CA GLY A 204 -16.52 -0.01 11.14
C GLY A 204 -15.23 0.82 11.11
N ALA A 205 -15.11 1.77 12.04
CA ALA A 205 -13.90 2.60 12.21
C ALA A 205 -12.70 1.79 12.77
N PRO A 206 -11.45 2.03 12.29
CA PRO A 206 -11.08 2.86 11.14
C PRO A 206 -11.44 2.20 9.80
N LYS A 207 -11.69 3.00 8.75
CA LYS A 207 -12.06 2.52 7.41
C LYS A 207 -10.98 2.80 6.36
N PHE A 208 -10.59 1.76 5.65
CA PHE A 208 -9.62 1.80 4.55
C PHE A 208 -10.35 1.72 3.20
N PRO A 209 -9.89 2.42 2.15
CA PRO A 209 -10.38 2.25 0.80
C PRO A 209 -10.28 0.77 0.35
N PRO A 210 -11.40 0.10 0.04
CA PRO A 210 -11.39 -1.32 -0.31
C PRO A 210 -11.20 -1.51 -1.83
N THR A 211 -10.13 -0.94 -2.39
CA THR A 211 -9.92 -0.82 -3.85
C THR A 211 -10.04 -2.14 -4.60
N MET A 212 -9.33 -3.19 -4.17
CA MET A 212 -9.40 -4.50 -4.82
C MET A 212 -10.82 -5.10 -4.80
N VAL A 213 -11.59 -4.86 -3.74
CA VAL A 213 -12.98 -5.33 -3.64
C VAL A 213 -13.88 -4.52 -4.58
N VAL A 214 -13.67 -3.20 -4.66
CA VAL A 214 -14.41 -2.34 -5.57
C VAL A 214 -14.14 -2.72 -7.02
N ASP A 215 -12.88 -2.93 -7.42
CA ASP A 215 -12.51 -3.43 -8.76
C ASP A 215 -13.24 -4.74 -9.08
N PHE A 216 -13.23 -5.71 -8.15
CA PHE A 216 -13.99 -6.95 -8.31
C PHE A 216 -15.49 -6.71 -8.52
N LEU A 217 -16.12 -5.89 -7.68
CA LEU A 217 -17.56 -5.62 -7.77
C LEU A 217 -17.94 -4.94 -9.09
N LEU A 218 -17.13 -3.99 -9.55
CA LEU A 218 -17.31 -3.32 -10.84
C LEU A 218 -17.15 -4.30 -12.02
N ARG A 219 -16.14 -5.17 -11.99
CA ARG A 219 -15.93 -6.20 -13.01
C ARG A 219 -17.01 -7.27 -13.01
N ALA A 220 -17.44 -7.73 -11.83
CA ALA A 220 -18.52 -8.69 -11.68
C ALA A 220 -19.83 -8.15 -12.27
N TYR A 221 -20.15 -6.88 -12.02
CA TYR A 221 -21.29 -6.22 -12.66
C TYR A 221 -21.12 -6.13 -14.18
N ALA A 222 -19.96 -5.67 -14.67
CA ALA A 222 -19.69 -5.54 -16.10
C ALA A 222 -19.74 -6.88 -16.86
N ALA A 223 -19.44 -7.99 -16.19
CA ALA A 223 -19.56 -9.35 -16.71
C ALA A 223 -20.99 -9.90 -16.75
N GLY A 224 -22.00 -9.06 -16.45
CA GLY A 224 -23.43 -9.45 -16.44
C GLY A 224 -23.93 -9.88 -15.06
N GLY A 225 -23.21 -9.54 -13.99
CA GLY A 225 -23.61 -9.79 -12.61
C GLY A 225 -24.76 -8.90 -12.11
N ASP A 226 -25.18 -9.15 -10.87
CA ASP A 226 -26.29 -8.46 -10.21
C ASP A 226 -26.00 -6.96 -9.98
N GLY A 227 -27.03 -6.12 -10.03
CA GLY A 227 -26.97 -4.71 -9.65
C GLY A 227 -26.61 -4.46 -8.19
N ALA A 228 -26.70 -5.49 -7.32
CA ALA A 228 -26.17 -5.41 -5.95
C ALA A 228 -24.65 -5.12 -5.91
N ALA A 229 -23.88 -5.71 -6.84
CA ALA A 229 -22.44 -5.48 -6.91
C ALA A 229 -22.13 -4.02 -7.26
N LEU A 230 -22.80 -3.48 -8.29
CA LEU A 230 -22.68 -2.08 -8.66
C LEU A 230 -23.08 -1.18 -7.50
N THR A 231 -24.23 -1.43 -6.85
CA THR A 231 -24.72 -0.61 -5.73
C THR A 231 -23.68 -0.47 -4.61
N MET A 232 -23.01 -1.57 -4.24
CA MET A 232 -21.94 -1.52 -3.23
C MET A 232 -20.73 -0.71 -3.69
N ALA A 233 -20.28 -0.90 -4.93
CA ALA A 233 -19.15 -0.17 -5.49
C ALA A 233 -19.44 1.33 -5.57
N GLU A 234 -20.58 1.73 -6.12
CA GLU A 234 -20.99 3.14 -6.29
C GLU A 234 -21.12 3.86 -4.96
N ALA A 235 -21.82 3.25 -3.99
CA ALA A 235 -21.98 3.85 -2.67
C ALA A 235 -20.65 4.00 -1.94
N THR A 236 -19.71 3.07 -2.13
CA THR A 236 -18.36 3.16 -1.56
C THR A 236 -17.53 4.28 -2.20
N LEU A 237 -17.47 4.30 -3.53
CA LEU A 237 -16.73 5.32 -4.28
C LEU A 237 -17.31 6.72 -4.03
N GLU A 238 -18.63 6.88 -4.09
CA GLU A 238 -19.27 8.16 -3.80
C GLU A 238 -19.01 8.64 -2.37
N ALA A 239 -19.10 7.76 -1.37
CA ALA A 239 -18.83 8.12 0.03
C ALA A 239 -17.39 8.61 0.23
N MET A 240 -16.40 7.91 -0.35
CA MET A 240 -15.00 8.31 -0.27
C MET A 240 -14.74 9.63 -0.99
N ALA A 241 -15.22 9.80 -2.23
CA ALA A 241 -15.04 11.03 -3.02
C ALA A 241 -15.65 12.28 -2.37
N ARG A 242 -16.73 12.11 -1.60
CA ARG A 242 -17.44 13.18 -0.91
C ARG A 242 -16.96 13.42 0.53
N GLY A 243 -16.19 12.48 1.08
CA GLY A 243 -15.61 12.56 2.42
C GLY A 243 -14.41 13.50 2.51
N GLY A 244 -13.84 13.59 3.70
CA GLY A 244 -12.58 14.30 3.96
C GLY A 244 -11.33 13.46 3.69
N ILE A 245 -11.48 12.16 3.39
CA ILE A 245 -10.40 11.31 2.89
C ILE A 245 -9.93 11.72 1.49
N TYR A 246 -10.82 12.30 0.67
CA TYR A 246 -10.48 12.89 -0.62
C TYR A 246 -10.12 14.38 -0.44
N ASP A 247 -8.97 14.80 -0.95
CA ASP A 247 -8.56 16.20 -0.89
C ASP A 247 -9.36 17.04 -1.89
N GLN A 248 -10.40 17.71 -1.39
CA GLN A 248 -11.33 18.52 -2.18
C GLN A 248 -10.67 19.73 -2.87
N LEU A 249 -9.42 20.09 -2.55
CA LEU A 249 -8.68 21.15 -3.23
C LEU A 249 -7.68 20.60 -4.24
N GLY A 250 -6.81 19.69 -3.82
CA GLY A 250 -5.67 19.22 -4.63
C GLY A 250 -5.87 17.88 -5.32
N GLY A 251 -6.94 17.16 -5.02
CA GLY A 251 -7.11 15.78 -5.48
C GLY A 251 -6.23 14.79 -4.72
N GLY A 252 -6.40 13.53 -5.08
CA GLY A 252 -5.80 12.40 -4.38
C GLY A 252 -6.44 12.10 -3.02
N PHE A 253 -6.18 10.90 -2.55
CA PHE A 253 -6.75 10.32 -1.35
C PHE A 253 -5.69 10.13 -0.28
N ALA A 254 -6.10 10.43 0.95
CA ALA A 254 -5.40 9.96 2.14
C ALA A 254 -5.62 8.46 2.35
N ARG A 255 -4.74 7.80 3.09
CA ARG A 255 -4.65 6.35 3.17
C ARG A 255 -5.88 5.70 3.78
N TYR A 256 -6.43 6.28 4.85
CA TYR A 256 -7.62 5.76 5.52
C TYR A 256 -8.30 6.80 6.40
N SER A 257 -9.54 6.53 6.77
CA SER A 257 -10.35 7.33 7.69
C SER A 257 -10.33 6.74 9.09
N VAL A 258 -10.12 7.56 10.13
CA VAL A 258 -10.21 7.12 11.53
C VAL A 258 -11.64 6.87 11.96
N ASP A 259 -12.61 7.56 11.33
CA ASP A 259 -14.03 7.37 11.56
C ASP A 259 -14.70 6.56 10.43
N ALA A 260 -15.94 6.16 10.68
CA ALA A 260 -16.72 5.34 9.76
C ALA A 260 -17.36 6.12 8.59
N ASP A 261 -17.40 7.46 8.69
CA ASP A 261 -18.13 8.36 7.80
C ASP A 261 -17.22 9.00 6.73
N TRP A 262 -15.96 8.55 6.68
CA TRP A 262 -14.90 9.04 5.78
C TRP A 262 -14.53 10.51 6.01
N ILE A 263 -14.64 11.03 7.23
CA ILE A 263 -14.46 12.47 7.52
C ILE A 263 -13.00 12.81 7.83
N VAL A 264 -12.42 12.12 8.80
CA VAL A 264 -11.11 12.44 9.37
C VAL A 264 -10.12 11.39 8.88
N PRO A 265 -9.18 11.75 7.99
CA PRO A 265 -8.16 10.83 7.54
C PRO A 265 -6.99 10.75 8.52
N HIS A 266 -6.20 9.69 8.39
CA HIS A 266 -4.75 9.83 8.57
C HIS A 266 -4.18 10.37 7.27
N PHE A 267 -3.56 11.55 7.31
CA PHE A 267 -3.31 12.40 6.15
C PHE A 267 -2.20 11.94 5.20
N GLU A 268 -1.57 10.80 5.51
CA GLU A 268 -0.64 10.10 4.65
C GLU A 268 -1.29 9.83 3.29
N LYS A 269 -0.62 10.18 2.19
CA LYS A 269 -1.08 9.88 0.83
C LYS A 269 -0.09 8.92 0.16
N MET A 270 -0.55 7.72 -0.16
CA MET A 270 0.29 6.67 -0.74
C MET A 270 0.08 6.53 -2.24
N LEU A 271 1.15 6.20 -2.96
CA LEU A 271 1.10 5.95 -4.40
C LEU A 271 0.16 4.78 -4.75
N TYR A 272 0.25 3.66 -4.02
CA TYR A 272 -0.55 2.47 -4.33
C TYR A 272 -2.05 2.69 -4.11
N ASP A 273 -2.43 3.43 -3.05
CA ASP A 273 -3.84 3.76 -2.77
C ASP A 273 -4.42 4.61 -3.91
N ASN A 274 -3.68 5.64 -4.31
CA ASN A 274 -4.10 6.56 -5.36
C ASN A 274 -4.09 5.90 -6.75
N ALA A 275 -3.15 4.99 -7.03
CA ALA A 275 -3.15 4.20 -8.25
C ALA A 275 -4.36 3.25 -8.32
N GLY A 276 -4.67 2.54 -7.22
CA GLY A 276 -5.86 1.68 -7.13
C GLY A 276 -7.16 2.47 -7.30
N LEU A 277 -7.30 3.59 -6.59
CA LEU A 277 -8.49 4.44 -6.72
C LEU A 277 -8.60 5.08 -8.11
N LEU A 278 -7.49 5.50 -8.73
CA LEU A 278 -7.51 5.96 -10.11
C LEU A 278 -8.07 4.89 -11.05
N ALA A 279 -7.66 3.63 -10.90
CA ALA A 279 -8.20 2.52 -11.67
C ALA A 279 -9.70 2.32 -11.42
N ASP A 280 -10.13 2.29 -10.15
CA ASP A 280 -11.54 2.10 -9.79
C ASP A 280 -12.46 3.20 -10.34
N TYR A 281 -12.11 4.48 -10.15
CA TYR A 281 -12.92 5.59 -10.67
C TYR A 281 -12.90 5.66 -12.19
N THR A 282 -11.78 5.29 -12.82
CA THR A 282 -11.69 5.18 -14.29
C THR A 282 -12.61 4.08 -14.81
N TYR A 283 -12.61 2.91 -14.16
CA TYR A 283 -13.46 1.80 -14.53
C TYR A 283 -14.94 2.12 -14.29
N TRP A 284 -15.27 2.72 -13.14
CA TRP A 284 -16.63 3.18 -12.84
C TRP A 284 -17.15 4.15 -13.90
N TRP A 285 -16.34 5.14 -14.30
CA TRP A 285 -16.66 6.02 -15.42
C TRP A 285 -16.89 5.25 -16.72
N ARG A 286 -16.01 4.32 -17.06
CA ARG A 286 -16.09 3.51 -18.29
C ARG A 286 -17.37 2.69 -18.40
N ILE A 287 -17.93 2.23 -17.28
CA ILE A 287 -19.17 1.44 -17.25
C ILE A 287 -20.45 2.29 -17.13
N GLY A 288 -20.35 3.62 -17.16
CA GLY A 288 -21.50 4.53 -17.29
C GLY A 288 -21.79 5.45 -16.10
N ALA A 289 -20.84 5.62 -15.18
CA ALA A 289 -21.00 6.53 -14.04
C ALA A 289 -21.16 8.01 -14.43
N GLY A 290 -21.63 8.82 -13.47
CA GLY A 290 -21.78 10.26 -13.62
C GLY A 290 -20.47 11.06 -13.57
N GLN A 291 -20.60 12.39 -13.63
CA GLN A 291 -19.45 13.32 -13.66
C GLN A 291 -18.55 13.24 -12.42
N LEU A 292 -19.04 12.74 -11.29
CA LEU A 292 -18.24 12.55 -10.09
C LEU A 292 -17.06 11.60 -10.35
N ALA A 293 -17.31 10.46 -10.99
CA ALA A 293 -16.26 9.48 -11.29
C ALA A 293 -15.17 10.07 -12.19
N ARG A 294 -15.58 10.76 -13.28
CA ARG A 294 -14.65 11.45 -14.18
C ARG A 294 -13.80 12.49 -13.47
N ARG A 295 -14.42 13.35 -12.65
CA ARG A 295 -13.72 14.40 -11.91
C ARG A 295 -12.67 13.80 -10.98
N VAL A 296 -13.06 12.83 -10.17
CA VAL A 296 -12.19 12.22 -9.17
C VAL A 296 -11.05 11.44 -9.83
N ALA A 297 -11.32 10.70 -10.90
CA ALA A 297 -10.26 10.03 -11.67
C ALA A 297 -9.24 11.04 -12.23
N ALA A 298 -9.71 12.11 -12.89
CA ALA A 298 -8.83 13.09 -13.48
C ALA A 298 -7.99 13.84 -12.44
N GLU A 299 -8.61 14.30 -11.35
CA GLU A 299 -7.93 14.99 -10.26
C GLU A 299 -6.94 14.08 -9.51
N THR A 300 -7.23 12.78 -9.39
CA THR A 300 -6.31 11.80 -8.79
C THR A 300 -5.10 11.53 -9.69
N ALA A 301 -5.30 11.41 -11.01
CA ALA A 301 -4.20 11.31 -11.97
C ALA A 301 -3.32 12.57 -11.95
N GLU A 302 -3.94 13.75 -11.89
CA GLU A 302 -3.22 15.04 -11.81
C GLU A 302 -2.42 15.14 -10.50
N PHE A 303 -2.99 14.75 -9.36
CA PHE A 303 -2.27 14.65 -8.09
C PHE A 303 -1.04 13.73 -8.17
N MET A 304 -1.20 12.52 -8.73
CA MET A 304 -0.07 11.59 -8.88
C MET A 304 1.05 12.20 -9.74
N LEU A 305 0.70 12.93 -10.80
CA LEU A 305 1.67 13.56 -11.69
C LEU A 305 2.35 14.78 -11.07
N SER A 306 1.62 15.63 -10.35
CA SER A 306 2.16 16.88 -9.80
C SER A 306 2.89 16.71 -8.47
N GLU A 307 2.34 15.90 -7.56
CA GLU A 307 2.86 15.79 -6.19
C GLU A 307 3.81 14.59 -6.04
N LEU A 308 3.49 13.47 -6.70
CA LEU A 308 4.28 12.24 -6.59
C LEU A 308 5.29 12.06 -7.72
N GLY A 309 5.22 12.83 -8.81
CA GLY A 309 6.22 12.76 -9.88
C GLY A 309 7.64 13.05 -9.39
N THR A 310 8.60 12.20 -9.79
CA THR A 310 10.03 12.42 -9.51
C THR A 310 10.77 12.97 -10.73
N ASP A 311 11.92 13.62 -10.51
CA ASP A 311 12.74 14.18 -11.59
C ASP A 311 13.31 13.08 -12.52
N GLU A 312 13.44 11.86 -12.00
CA GLU A 312 13.87 10.68 -12.76
C GLU A 312 12.78 10.10 -13.66
N GLY A 313 11.55 10.60 -13.54
CA GLY A 313 10.40 10.19 -14.35
C GLY A 313 9.56 9.05 -13.75
N GLY A 314 9.85 8.63 -12.51
CA GLY A 314 9.02 7.71 -11.75
C GLY A 314 8.04 8.45 -10.83
N PHE A 315 7.48 7.71 -9.88
CA PHE A 315 6.61 8.22 -8.83
C PHE A 315 7.16 7.87 -7.44
N ALA A 316 7.18 8.89 -6.58
CA ALA A 316 7.48 8.83 -5.17
C ALA A 316 6.50 7.93 -4.42
N SER A 317 6.95 7.36 -3.31
CA SER A 317 6.21 6.32 -2.59
C SER A 317 5.04 6.93 -1.79
N SER A 318 5.26 8.10 -1.18
CA SER A 318 4.26 8.75 -0.32
C SER A 318 4.49 10.23 -0.06
N LEU A 319 3.44 10.89 0.45
CA LEU A 319 3.50 12.14 1.20
C LEU A 319 3.19 11.88 2.68
N ASP A 320 3.96 12.52 3.55
CA ASP A 320 3.82 12.44 5.01
C ASP A 320 2.43 12.90 5.50
N ALA A 321 1.95 12.28 6.59
CA ALA A 321 0.76 12.75 7.29
C ALA A 321 1.04 14.06 8.05
N ASP A 322 2.29 14.24 8.49
CA ASP A 322 2.70 15.34 9.35
C ASP A 322 3.35 16.48 8.54
N SER A 323 3.07 17.71 8.95
CA SER A 323 3.67 18.92 8.36
C SER A 323 3.79 20.02 9.42
N LEU A 324 4.73 20.94 9.25
CA LEU A 324 4.82 22.09 10.16
C LEU A 324 3.57 22.97 9.99
N PRO A 325 2.89 23.37 11.08
CA PRO A 325 1.70 24.20 10.99
C PRO A 325 1.98 25.60 10.45
N ASP A 326 3.21 26.11 10.65
CA ASP A 326 3.71 27.34 10.04
C ASP A 326 5.25 27.32 9.95
N GLN A 327 5.84 28.33 9.30
CA GLN A 327 7.29 28.41 9.07
C GLN A 327 8.13 28.61 10.34
N SER A 328 7.50 28.95 11.47
CA SER A 328 8.16 29.17 12.75
C SER A 328 8.04 27.98 13.72
N ALA A 329 7.27 26.95 13.35
CA ALA A 329 7.11 25.76 14.16
C ALA A 329 8.30 24.81 14.02
N ASP A 330 8.68 24.16 15.12
CA ASP A 330 9.74 23.14 15.16
C ASP A 330 9.18 21.71 15.28
N VAL A 331 7.86 21.57 15.45
CA VAL A 331 7.17 20.29 15.64
C VAL A 331 6.11 20.16 14.56
N ALA A 332 6.16 19.05 13.83
CA ALA A 332 5.16 18.72 12.82
C ALA A 332 3.87 18.24 13.48
N GLU A 333 2.73 18.58 12.88
CA GLU A 333 1.40 18.17 13.33
C GLU A 333 0.68 17.43 12.20
N GLU A 334 -0.03 16.36 12.55
CA GLU A 334 -0.82 15.58 11.61
C GLU A 334 -1.90 16.46 10.95
N GLY A 335 -1.93 16.47 9.61
CA GLY A 335 -2.96 17.17 8.85
C GLY A 335 -2.87 18.70 8.82
N ALA A 336 -1.79 19.29 9.34
CA ALA A 336 -1.63 20.75 9.40
C ALA A 336 -1.70 21.42 8.01
N TYR A 337 -1.11 20.79 7.00
CA TYR A 337 -1.17 21.24 5.61
C TYR A 337 -2.60 21.23 5.03
N TYR A 338 -3.39 20.20 5.34
CA TYR A 338 -4.65 19.90 4.65
C TYR A 338 -5.91 20.47 5.31
N THR A 339 -5.89 20.66 6.62
CA THR A 339 -7.07 21.08 7.39
C THR A 339 -7.23 22.61 7.44
N TRP A 340 -8.44 23.08 7.77
CA TRP A 340 -8.79 24.50 7.77
C TRP A 340 -9.62 24.90 8.97
N ARG A 341 -9.35 26.08 9.53
CA ARG A 341 -10.29 26.75 10.44
C ARG A 341 -11.27 27.59 9.63
N ARG A 342 -12.51 27.70 10.12
CA ARG A 342 -13.52 28.56 9.49
C ARG A 342 -13.03 30.00 9.30
N ALA A 343 -12.34 30.55 10.31
CA ALA A 343 -11.79 31.90 10.25
C ALA A 343 -10.78 32.09 9.11
N GLU A 344 -9.92 31.09 8.84
CA GLU A 344 -8.94 31.15 7.73
C GLU A 344 -9.67 31.24 6.38
N ILE A 345 -10.73 30.45 6.18
CA ILE A 345 -11.54 30.48 4.94
C ILE A 345 -12.22 31.84 4.77
N LEU A 346 -12.79 32.40 5.84
CA LEU A 346 -13.43 33.71 5.82
C LEU A 346 -12.43 34.82 5.47
N GLU A 347 -11.23 34.79 6.04
CA GLU A 347 -10.18 35.75 5.76
C GLU A 347 -9.75 35.70 4.28
N ILE A 348 -9.54 34.50 3.75
CA ILE A 348 -9.06 34.32 2.37
C ILE A 348 -10.14 34.66 1.34
N LEU A 349 -11.38 34.23 1.57
CA LEU A 349 -12.46 34.33 0.58
C LEU A 349 -13.35 35.57 0.77
N GLY A 350 -13.32 36.19 1.94
CA GLY A 350 -14.13 37.36 2.30
C GLY A 350 -15.55 37.03 2.72
N ASP A 351 -16.29 38.04 3.19
CA ASP A 351 -17.57 37.89 3.89
C ASP A 351 -18.71 37.28 3.06
N THR A 352 -18.61 37.28 1.73
CA THR A 352 -19.63 36.73 0.82
C THR A 352 -19.33 35.30 0.38
N ASP A 353 -18.10 35.05 -0.07
CA ASP A 353 -17.69 33.75 -0.60
C ASP A 353 -17.23 32.78 0.50
N GLY A 354 -16.68 33.30 1.60
CA GLY A 354 -16.18 32.52 2.72
C GLY A 354 -17.26 31.70 3.44
N PRO A 355 -18.37 32.29 3.91
CA PRO A 355 -19.44 31.53 4.57
C PRO A 355 -20.05 30.49 3.64
N TRP A 356 -20.26 30.86 2.37
CA TRP A 356 -20.81 29.94 1.37
C TRP A 356 -19.92 28.72 1.16
N PHE A 357 -18.60 28.91 1.00
CA PHE A 357 -17.67 27.81 0.80
C PHE A 357 -17.52 26.96 2.06
N ALA A 358 -17.40 27.60 3.23
CA ALA A 358 -17.26 26.91 4.50
C ALA A 358 -18.48 26.03 4.81
N ASP A 359 -19.70 26.53 4.58
CA ASP A 359 -20.93 25.77 4.82
C ASP A 359 -21.07 24.62 3.81
N LEU A 360 -20.77 24.87 2.53
CA LEU A 360 -20.76 23.82 1.49
C LEU A 360 -19.77 22.70 1.83
N CYS A 361 -18.60 23.06 2.38
CA CYS A 361 -17.53 22.10 2.65
C CYS A 361 -17.52 21.52 4.07
N GLY A 362 -18.54 21.82 4.88
CA GLY A 362 -18.67 21.30 6.25
C GLY A 362 -17.66 21.87 7.25
N VAL A 363 -17.16 23.10 7.06
CA VAL A 363 -16.18 23.74 7.95
C VAL A 363 -16.89 24.56 9.02
N THR A 364 -16.92 24.02 10.24
CA THR A 364 -17.59 24.62 11.41
C THR A 364 -16.61 25.40 12.29
N ALA A 365 -17.13 26.10 13.31
CA ALA A 365 -16.29 26.78 14.30
C ALA A 365 -15.67 25.79 15.30
N GLU A 366 -16.39 24.72 15.61
CA GLU A 366 -15.96 23.63 16.49
C GLU A 366 -14.89 22.74 15.84
N GLY A 367 -14.88 22.65 14.51
CA GLY A 367 -14.02 21.75 13.75
C GLY A 367 -14.59 20.33 13.64
N THR A 368 -14.23 19.63 12.57
CA THR A 368 -14.40 18.17 12.43
C THR A 368 -13.14 17.40 12.82
N PHE A 369 -12.04 18.12 13.07
CA PHE A 369 -10.74 17.63 13.49
C PHE A 369 -10.22 18.45 14.69
N GLU A 370 -9.06 18.08 15.20
CA GLU A 370 -8.46 18.68 16.38
C GLU A 370 -8.29 20.21 16.27
N GLN A 371 -8.27 20.87 17.43
CA GLN A 371 -7.99 22.30 17.57
C GLN A 371 -8.87 23.24 16.71
N GLY A 372 -10.14 22.88 16.52
CA GLY A 372 -11.10 23.68 15.75
C GLY A 372 -10.88 23.66 14.24
N ARG A 373 -10.05 22.73 13.75
CA ARG A 373 -9.81 22.57 12.31
C ARG A 373 -10.83 21.60 11.72
N SER A 374 -11.09 21.70 10.42
CA SER A 374 -11.97 20.80 9.69
C SER A 374 -11.25 20.25 8.46
N THR A 375 -11.57 19.01 8.13
CA THR A 375 -11.34 18.46 6.79
C THR A 375 -12.41 18.99 5.84
N LEU A 376 -12.01 19.36 4.62
CA LEU A 376 -12.98 19.78 3.61
C LEU A 376 -13.72 18.54 3.10
N GLN A 377 -15.04 18.61 3.10
CA GLN A 377 -15.93 17.56 2.58
C GLN A 377 -16.75 18.13 1.42
N LEU A 378 -17.25 17.30 0.51
CA LEU A 378 -18.17 17.75 -0.54
C LEU A 378 -19.38 16.82 -0.62
N ARG A 379 -20.18 16.84 0.46
CA ARG A 379 -21.32 15.94 0.67
C ARG A 379 -22.43 16.11 -0.37
N THR A 380 -22.50 17.26 -1.01
CA THR A 380 -23.41 17.55 -2.12
C THR A 380 -22.69 18.31 -3.21
N ASP A 381 -23.19 18.21 -4.44
CA ASP A 381 -22.63 18.95 -5.56
C ASP A 381 -22.84 20.47 -5.35
N PRO A 382 -21.84 21.32 -5.65
CA PRO A 382 -22.00 22.76 -5.61
C PRO A 382 -23.17 23.21 -6.50
N PRO A 383 -24.04 24.11 -6.02
CA PRO A 383 -25.10 24.69 -6.85
C PRO A 383 -24.54 25.60 -7.96
N ASP A 384 -23.27 26.02 -7.84
CA ASP A 384 -22.53 26.80 -8.82
C ASP A 384 -21.07 26.30 -8.90
N TRP A 385 -20.81 25.44 -9.87
CA TRP A 385 -19.47 24.87 -10.11
C TRP A 385 -18.43 25.91 -10.53
N VAL A 386 -18.83 26.96 -11.24
CA VAL A 386 -17.90 28.02 -11.67
C VAL A 386 -17.43 28.82 -10.45
N ARG A 387 -18.35 29.16 -9.54
CA ARG A 387 -18.01 29.77 -8.26
C ARG A 387 -17.15 28.85 -7.41
N PHE A 388 -17.53 27.58 -7.27
CA PHE A 388 -16.76 26.59 -6.50
C PHE A 388 -15.31 26.52 -6.98
N GLU A 389 -15.09 26.30 -8.28
CA GLU A 389 -13.76 26.10 -8.84
C GLU A 389 -12.88 27.36 -8.74
N ARG A 390 -13.48 28.56 -8.85
CA ARG A 390 -12.75 29.81 -8.59
C ARG A 390 -12.27 29.90 -7.14
N LEU A 391 -13.10 29.52 -6.17
CA LEU A 391 -12.78 29.62 -4.74
C LEU A 391 -11.83 28.51 -4.29
N ARG A 392 -12.02 27.29 -4.80
CA ARG A 392 -11.11 26.17 -4.64
C ARG A 392 -9.69 26.56 -5.02
N ARG A 393 -9.48 27.17 -6.20
CA ARG A 393 -8.17 27.65 -6.64
C ARG A 393 -7.54 28.66 -5.69
N ARG A 394 -8.30 29.65 -5.19
CA ARG A 394 -7.81 30.62 -4.20
C ARG A 394 -7.36 29.96 -2.89
N LEU A 395 -8.08 28.95 -2.42
CA LEU A 395 -7.69 28.20 -1.22
C LEU A 395 -6.49 27.29 -1.50
N LEU A 396 -6.41 26.68 -2.68
CA LEU A 396 -5.26 25.88 -3.09
C LEU A 396 -3.99 26.73 -3.17
N ASP A 397 -4.07 27.94 -3.75
CA ASP A 397 -2.97 28.91 -3.78
C ASP A 397 -2.52 29.31 -2.36
N ALA A 398 -3.48 29.58 -1.47
CA ALA A 398 -3.19 29.89 -0.07
C ALA A 398 -2.54 28.70 0.65
N ARG A 399 -3.01 27.46 0.39
CA ARG A 399 -2.41 26.23 0.92
C ARG A 399 -0.98 26.04 0.42
N GLY A 400 -0.69 26.41 -0.82
CA GLY A 400 0.64 26.33 -1.43
C GLY A 400 1.72 27.14 -0.71
N SER A 401 1.34 28.12 0.14
CA SER A 401 2.29 28.87 0.99
C SER A 401 2.58 28.23 2.35
N ARG A 402 1.88 27.16 2.71
CA ARG A 402 2.12 26.41 3.97
C ARG A 402 3.34 25.49 3.81
N PRO A 403 4.04 25.16 4.90
CA PRO A 403 5.05 24.11 4.87
C PRO A 403 4.47 22.80 4.30
N LEU A 404 5.11 22.26 3.27
CA LEU A 404 4.66 21.04 2.60
C LEU A 404 4.90 19.82 3.49
N PRO A 405 4.02 18.79 3.42
CA PRO A 405 4.34 17.48 3.97
C PRO A 405 5.62 16.94 3.33
N THR A 406 6.43 16.23 4.11
CA THR A 406 7.65 15.61 3.58
C THR A 406 7.28 14.56 2.53
N ARG A 407 8.03 14.53 1.43
CA ARG A 407 7.86 13.51 0.39
C ARG A 407 8.87 12.39 0.59
N ASP A 408 8.41 11.15 0.64
CA ASP A 408 9.29 9.99 0.49
C ASP A 408 9.51 9.74 -1.00
N ASP A 409 10.61 10.30 -1.51
CA ASP A 409 10.99 10.28 -2.92
C ASP A 409 11.61 8.95 -3.39
N LYS A 410 11.43 7.87 -2.60
CA LYS A 410 11.72 6.51 -3.08
C LYS A 410 10.76 6.11 -4.20
N VAL A 411 11.30 5.50 -5.24
CA VAL A 411 10.57 4.80 -6.28
C VAL A 411 10.52 3.33 -5.89
N VAL A 412 9.33 2.82 -5.54
CA VAL A 412 9.09 1.39 -5.26
C VAL A 412 8.56 0.72 -6.53
N ALA A 413 9.20 -0.37 -6.96
CA ALA A 413 8.94 -1.02 -8.24
C ALA A 413 7.48 -1.49 -8.37
N ALA A 414 6.96 -2.26 -7.41
CA ALA A 414 5.56 -2.70 -7.41
C ALA A 414 4.56 -1.53 -7.53
N TRP A 415 4.76 -0.47 -6.74
CA TRP A 415 3.82 0.66 -6.68
C TRP A 415 3.86 1.51 -7.96
N ASN A 416 5.04 1.64 -8.57
CA ASN A 416 5.16 2.26 -9.88
C ASN A 416 4.54 1.38 -10.97
N GLY A 417 4.62 0.05 -10.88
CA GLY A 417 3.90 -0.87 -11.78
C GLY A 417 2.37 -0.68 -11.72
N LEU A 418 1.82 -0.52 -10.51
CA LEU A 418 0.41 -0.16 -10.30
C LEU A 418 0.08 1.21 -10.92
N ALA A 419 0.89 2.23 -10.64
CA ALA A 419 0.70 3.58 -11.16
C ALA A 419 0.75 3.64 -12.69
N ILE A 420 1.69 2.92 -13.31
CA ILE A 420 1.80 2.78 -14.77
C ILE A 420 0.51 2.19 -15.34
N THR A 421 0.03 1.09 -14.75
CA THR A 421 -1.20 0.42 -15.21
C THR A 421 -2.39 1.38 -15.14
N ALA A 422 -2.61 2.02 -13.98
CA ALA A 422 -3.71 2.95 -13.77
C ALA A 422 -3.66 4.18 -14.69
N LEU A 423 -2.47 4.79 -14.87
CA LEU A 423 -2.29 5.96 -15.75
C LEU A 423 -2.47 5.61 -17.23
N VAL A 424 -2.04 4.42 -17.65
CA VAL A 424 -2.29 3.94 -19.02
C VAL A 424 -3.79 3.77 -19.25
N GLU A 425 -4.48 3.07 -18.36
CA GLU A 425 -5.92 2.83 -18.51
C GLU A 425 -6.71 4.14 -18.48
N ALA A 426 -6.44 5.02 -17.52
CA ALA A 426 -7.05 6.35 -17.44
C ALA A 426 -6.72 7.20 -18.67
N GLY A 427 -5.46 7.20 -19.11
CA GLY A 427 -5.02 7.96 -20.28
C GLY A 427 -5.76 7.55 -21.55
N MET A 428 -5.98 6.25 -21.73
CA MET A 428 -6.75 5.71 -22.86
C MET A 428 -8.25 6.02 -22.75
N VAL A 429 -8.85 5.90 -21.56
CA VAL A 429 -10.29 6.14 -21.35
C VAL A 429 -10.66 7.62 -21.47
N PHE A 430 -9.79 8.52 -21.00
CA PHE A 430 -10.05 9.96 -20.97
C PHE A 430 -9.39 10.75 -22.11
N ASP A 431 -8.75 10.07 -23.06
CA ASP A 431 -8.02 10.68 -24.19
C ASP A 431 -6.95 11.69 -23.71
N ARG A 432 -6.12 11.26 -22.76
CA ARG A 432 -5.04 12.03 -22.12
C ARG A 432 -3.68 11.41 -22.45
N PRO A 433 -3.12 11.63 -23.66
CA PRO A 433 -1.87 11.01 -24.09
C PRO A 433 -0.67 11.38 -23.20
N GLU A 434 -0.72 12.51 -22.50
CA GLU A 434 0.31 12.92 -21.55
C GLU A 434 0.37 12.01 -20.30
N TRP A 435 -0.74 11.37 -19.90
CA TRP A 435 -0.77 10.41 -18.80
C TRP A 435 -0.07 9.10 -19.22
N VAL A 436 -0.35 8.63 -20.44
CA VAL A 436 0.36 7.48 -21.04
C VAL A 436 1.85 7.77 -21.18
N ALA A 437 2.23 8.99 -21.61
CA ALA A 437 3.63 9.39 -21.73
C ALA A 437 4.35 9.44 -20.36
N ALA A 438 3.65 9.82 -19.29
CA ALA A 438 4.19 9.75 -17.93
C ALA A 438 4.40 8.31 -17.46
N ALA A 439 3.42 7.44 -17.70
CA ALA A 439 3.55 6.00 -17.43
C ALA A 439 4.73 5.39 -18.21
N GLU A 440 4.96 5.79 -19.45
CA GLU A 440 6.09 5.30 -20.25
C GLU A 440 7.45 5.78 -19.69
N ARG A 441 7.54 7.01 -19.17
CA ARG A 441 8.75 7.48 -18.46
C ARG A 441 9.03 6.64 -17.22
N ALA A 442 8.01 6.36 -16.41
CA ALA A 442 8.16 5.50 -15.23
C ALA A 442 8.56 4.08 -15.63
N GLY A 443 7.96 3.52 -16.69
CA GLY A 443 8.34 2.21 -17.22
C GLY A 443 9.79 2.15 -17.70
N ARG A 444 10.31 3.23 -18.31
CA ARG A 444 11.73 3.33 -18.69
C ARG A 444 12.62 3.35 -17.47
N LEU A 445 12.29 4.14 -16.45
CA LEU A 445 13.05 4.18 -15.20
C LEU A 445 13.16 2.78 -14.56
N LEU A 446 12.05 2.05 -14.45
CA LEU A 446 12.06 0.69 -13.89
C LEU A 446 12.94 -0.25 -14.72
N ALA A 447 12.82 -0.21 -16.04
CA ALA A 447 13.60 -1.09 -16.90
C ALA A 447 15.10 -0.75 -16.93
N ASP A 448 15.47 0.52 -16.82
CA ASP A 448 16.84 0.97 -16.99
C ASP A 448 17.61 1.03 -15.65
N VAL A 449 16.91 1.22 -14.52
CA VAL A 449 17.52 1.37 -13.18
C VAL A 449 17.27 0.16 -12.28
N HIS A 450 16.06 -0.41 -12.28
CA HIS A 450 15.68 -1.47 -11.33
C HIS A 450 15.98 -2.88 -11.87
N LEU A 451 15.82 -3.10 -13.18
CA LEU A 451 16.06 -4.40 -13.80
C LEU A 451 17.56 -4.63 -14.06
N ARG A 452 18.10 -5.70 -13.49
CA ARG A 452 19.50 -6.10 -13.63
C ARG A 452 19.69 -7.03 -14.83
N ALA A 453 20.94 -7.13 -15.29
CA ALA A 453 21.32 -7.97 -16.42
C ALA A 453 21.13 -9.49 -16.18
N ASP A 454 20.91 -9.91 -14.93
CA ASP A 454 20.62 -11.30 -14.53
C ASP A 454 19.13 -11.52 -14.21
N ASP A 455 18.27 -10.68 -14.78
CA ASP A 455 16.81 -10.70 -14.64
C ASP A 455 16.33 -10.52 -13.20
N ARG A 456 17.19 -10.03 -12.30
CA ARG A 456 16.77 -9.59 -10.97
C ARG A 456 16.19 -8.20 -11.04
N LEU A 457 15.03 -8.03 -10.43
CA LEU A 457 14.46 -6.73 -10.14
C LEU A 457 14.92 -6.29 -8.75
N LEU A 458 15.36 -5.04 -8.63
CA LEU A 458 15.61 -4.37 -7.35
C LEU A 458 14.39 -3.53 -6.98
N ARG A 459 14.02 -3.55 -5.70
CA ARG A 459 12.73 -3.03 -5.25
C ARG A 459 12.68 -1.50 -5.26
N VAL A 460 13.74 -0.86 -4.77
CA VAL A 460 13.73 0.58 -4.48
C VAL A 460 14.86 1.28 -5.22
N SER A 461 14.56 2.47 -5.75
CA SER A 461 15.56 3.47 -6.10
C SER A 461 15.20 4.84 -5.52
N ARG A 462 16.17 5.73 -5.43
CA ARG A 462 15.98 7.11 -4.97
C ARG A 462 17.02 7.99 -5.65
N GLN A 463 16.61 9.14 -6.17
CA GLN A 463 17.52 10.06 -6.87
C GLN A 463 18.33 9.38 -7.99
N GLY A 464 17.67 8.48 -8.73
CA GLY A 464 18.26 7.70 -9.83
C GLY A 464 19.23 6.59 -9.38
N THR A 465 19.44 6.42 -8.07
CA THR A 465 20.31 5.37 -7.53
C THR A 465 19.48 4.21 -7.01
N VAL A 466 19.73 3.02 -7.51
CA VAL A 466 19.06 1.79 -7.04
C VAL A 466 19.65 1.31 -5.71
N GLY A 467 18.80 0.87 -4.78
CA GLY A 467 19.20 0.26 -3.52
C GLY A 467 19.49 -1.23 -3.65
N ASP A 468 19.89 -1.86 -2.54
CA ASP A 468 20.26 -3.29 -2.50
C ASP A 468 19.08 -4.22 -2.20
N ALA A 469 17.91 -3.67 -1.86
CA ALA A 469 16.73 -4.45 -1.53
C ALA A 469 16.26 -5.30 -2.74
N PRO A 470 16.26 -6.63 -2.64
CA PRO A 470 15.80 -7.49 -3.72
C PRO A 470 14.30 -7.31 -3.94
N GLY A 471 13.87 -7.36 -5.20
CA GLY A 471 12.45 -7.39 -5.53
C GLY A 471 11.78 -8.66 -4.99
N VAL A 472 10.58 -8.49 -4.48
CA VAL A 472 9.66 -9.55 -4.03
C VAL A 472 8.64 -9.87 -5.12
N LEU A 473 7.84 -10.92 -4.94
CA LEU A 473 6.89 -11.42 -5.95
C LEU A 473 6.02 -10.32 -6.57
N GLU A 474 5.44 -9.45 -5.74
CA GLU A 474 4.62 -8.32 -6.16
C GLU A 474 5.36 -7.33 -7.09
N ASP A 475 6.67 -7.13 -6.89
CA ASP A 475 7.46 -6.21 -7.73
C ASP A 475 7.52 -6.75 -9.16
N TYR A 476 7.77 -8.04 -9.33
CA TYR A 476 7.82 -8.64 -10.65
C TYR A 476 6.43 -8.64 -11.30
N ALA A 477 5.39 -9.00 -10.55
CA ALA A 477 4.03 -9.09 -11.05
C ALA A 477 3.50 -7.72 -11.51
N HIS A 478 3.58 -6.68 -10.67
CA HIS A 478 3.06 -5.37 -11.00
C HIS A 478 3.88 -4.64 -12.08
N VAL A 479 5.21 -4.82 -12.10
CA VAL A 479 6.02 -4.23 -13.18
C VAL A 479 5.75 -4.93 -14.51
N ALA A 480 5.62 -6.26 -14.52
CA ALA A 480 5.20 -6.98 -15.71
C ALA A 480 3.83 -6.51 -16.20
N GLN A 481 2.84 -6.37 -15.32
CA GLN A 481 1.52 -5.85 -15.67
C GLN A 481 1.58 -4.42 -16.25
N GLY A 482 2.37 -3.53 -15.64
CA GLY A 482 2.58 -2.18 -16.15
C GLY A 482 3.22 -2.17 -17.55
N PHE A 483 4.19 -3.05 -17.80
CA PHE A 483 4.77 -3.21 -19.13
C PHE A 483 3.77 -3.77 -20.15
N LEU A 484 2.90 -4.72 -19.76
CA LEU A 484 1.82 -5.20 -20.63
C LEU A 484 0.79 -4.10 -20.92
N ALA A 485 0.48 -3.23 -19.96
CA ALA A 485 -0.36 -2.06 -20.18
C ALA A 485 0.28 -1.09 -21.19
N LEU A 486 1.57 -0.77 -21.02
CA LEU A 486 2.32 0.07 -21.97
C LEU A 486 2.36 -0.54 -23.36
N TYR A 487 2.53 -1.87 -23.48
CA TYR A 487 2.46 -2.55 -24.76
C TYR A 487 1.09 -2.37 -25.43
N GLN A 488 -0.01 -2.56 -24.70
CA GLN A 488 -1.36 -2.38 -25.24
C GLN A 488 -1.62 -0.95 -25.71
N ALA A 489 -1.11 0.06 -24.99
CA ALA A 489 -1.31 1.46 -25.34
C ALA A 489 -0.40 1.96 -26.48
N THR A 490 0.82 1.41 -26.61
CA THR A 490 1.84 1.93 -27.54
C THR A 490 2.17 1.01 -28.70
N SER A 491 1.75 -0.26 -28.65
CA SER A 491 2.18 -1.32 -29.57
C SER A 491 3.70 -1.54 -29.65
N ASN A 492 4.48 -1.01 -28.70
CA ASN A 492 5.94 -1.19 -28.68
C ASN A 492 6.29 -2.55 -28.05
N LEU A 493 6.72 -3.50 -28.90
CA LEU A 493 7.08 -4.87 -28.52
C LEU A 493 8.20 -4.97 -27.48
N THR A 494 8.98 -3.91 -27.27
CA THR A 494 9.98 -3.85 -26.20
C THR A 494 9.34 -4.07 -24.84
N TRP A 495 8.17 -3.48 -24.60
CA TRP A 495 7.45 -3.62 -23.34
C TRP A 495 6.94 -5.05 -23.14
N PHE A 496 6.38 -5.65 -24.18
CA PHE A 496 5.95 -7.06 -24.15
C PHE A 496 7.12 -8.00 -23.83
N SER A 497 8.26 -7.81 -24.50
CA SER A 497 9.46 -8.64 -24.30
C SER A 497 10.01 -8.52 -22.87
N ARG A 498 10.02 -7.31 -22.31
CA ARG A 498 10.43 -7.05 -20.92
C ARG A 498 9.45 -7.67 -19.91
N ALA A 499 8.14 -7.61 -20.19
CA ALA A 499 7.14 -8.27 -19.35
C ALA A 499 7.34 -9.79 -19.35
N GLN A 500 7.57 -10.39 -20.52
CA GLN A 500 7.85 -11.82 -20.65
C GLN A 500 9.10 -12.23 -19.86
N GLN A 501 10.18 -11.46 -19.97
CA GLN A 501 11.41 -11.67 -19.19
C GLN A 501 11.15 -11.67 -17.68
N LEU A 502 10.40 -10.67 -17.20
CA LEU A 502 10.04 -10.57 -15.77
C LEU A 502 9.15 -11.71 -15.31
N LEU A 503 8.14 -12.10 -16.09
CA LEU A 503 7.25 -13.22 -15.75
C LEU A 503 7.99 -14.55 -15.69
N ALA A 504 8.90 -14.81 -16.63
CA ALA A 504 9.75 -16.00 -16.61
C ALA A 504 10.67 -16.01 -15.37
N ALA A 505 11.30 -14.88 -15.05
CA ALA A 505 12.12 -14.73 -13.84
C ALA A 505 11.30 -14.90 -12.56
N MET A 506 10.08 -14.36 -12.52
CA MET A 506 9.14 -14.48 -11.40
C MET A 506 8.85 -15.95 -11.09
N ILE A 507 8.38 -16.71 -12.08
CA ILE A 507 8.06 -18.14 -11.89
C ILE A 507 9.30 -18.90 -11.41
N HIS A 508 10.45 -18.70 -12.07
CA HIS A 508 11.68 -19.41 -11.70
C HIS A 508 12.15 -19.12 -10.26
N ARG A 509 11.99 -17.88 -9.80
CA ARG A 509 12.53 -17.43 -8.50
C ARG A 509 11.61 -17.74 -7.32
N PHE A 510 10.31 -17.69 -7.55
CA PHE A 510 9.32 -17.73 -6.48
C PHE A 510 8.54 -19.04 -6.41
N ASP A 511 8.76 -20.00 -7.32
CA ASP A 511 8.11 -21.32 -7.27
C ASP A 511 8.21 -21.98 -5.90
N ASP A 512 7.05 -22.40 -5.35
CA ASP A 512 6.99 -23.13 -4.09
C ASP A 512 7.13 -24.66 -4.27
N GLY A 513 7.20 -25.16 -5.51
CA GLY A 513 7.27 -26.58 -5.85
C GLY A 513 5.94 -27.32 -5.63
N HIS A 514 4.89 -26.60 -5.28
CA HIS A 514 3.57 -27.08 -4.88
C HIS A 514 2.45 -26.24 -5.53
N GLY A 515 2.68 -25.75 -6.75
CA GLY A 515 1.66 -25.01 -7.53
C GLY A 515 1.34 -23.61 -7.00
N GLY A 516 2.17 -23.04 -6.12
CA GLY A 516 2.07 -21.66 -5.64
C GLY A 516 3.37 -20.90 -5.83
N LEU A 517 3.36 -19.65 -5.38
CA LEU A 517 4.53 -18.77 -5.40
C LEU A 517 4.79 -18.24 -3.98
N TRP A 518 6.05 -18.19 -3.57
CA TRP A 518 6.51 -17.51 -2.36
C TRP A 518 6.59 -16.00 -2.59
N ASP A 519 6.28 -15.19 -1.58
CA ASP A 519 6.35 -13.73 -1.72
C ASP A 519 7.79 -13.23 -1.82
N ALA A 520 8.74 -13.93 -1.23
CA ALA A 520 10.14 -13.56 -1.23
C ALA A 520 11.03 -14.81 -1.38
N VAL A 521 12.22 -14.62 -1.93
CA VAL A 521 13.24 -15.66 -1.97
C VAL A 521 13.67 -15.95 -0.51
N PRO A 522 13.54 -17.19 -0.01
CA PRO A 522 13.85 -17.49 1.38
C PRO A 522 15.31 -17.17 1.76
N GLY A 523 15.49 -16.50 2.90
CA GLY A 523 16.80 -16.17 3.46
C GLY A 523 17.10 -16.95 4.75
N PRO A 524 18.32 -16.84 5.30
CA PRO A 524 18.70 -17.55 6.53
C PRO A 524 18.00 -17.03 7.79
N LEU A 525 17.58 -15.76 7.80
CA LEU A 525 16.94 -15.09 8.94
C LEU A 525 15.41 -15.11 8.89
N LEU A 526 14.85 -15.31 7.69
CA LEU A 526 13.41 -15.25 7.46
C LEU A 526 12.94 -16.57 6.86
N PRO A 527 12.00 -17.26 7.52
CA PRO A 527 11.38 -18.42 6.90
C PRO A 527 10.54 -18.02 5.68
N PRO A 528 10.36 -18.91 4.69
CA PRO A 528 9.51 -18.67 3.52
C PRO A 528 8.13 -18.14 3.92
N GLN A 529 7.64 -17.14 3.20
CA GLN A 529 6.31 -16.57 3.42
C GLN A 529 5.49 -16.56 2.15
N ARG A 530 4.20 -16.75 2.34
CA ARG A 530 3.17 -16.39 1.38
C ARG A 530 2.00 -15.82 2.18
N ASP A 531 1.50 -14.67 1.76
CA ASP A 531 0.20 -14.15 2.15
C ASP A 531 -0.68 -14.10 0.90
N ASP A 532 -1.73 -14.92 0.90
CA ASP A 532 -2.70 -14.95 -0.19
C ASP A 532 -3.72 -13.79 -0.06
N SER A 533 -3.69 -13.04 1.05
CA SER A 533 -4.67 -11.99 1.36
C SER A 533 -4.29 -10.65 0.74
N ASP A 534 -5.20 -10.08 -0.06
CA ASP A 534 -5.09 -8.68 -0.47
C ASP A 534 -5.20 -7.77 0.76
N ASN A 535 -4.38 -6.73 0.83
CA ASN A 535 -4.33 -5.80 1.97
C ASN A 535 -4.51 -4.35 1.48
N ALA A 536 -3.55 -3.45 1.72
CA ALA A 536 -3.60 -2.09 1.18
C ALA A 536 -3.37 -2.05 -0.35
N TYR A 537 -2.84 -3.14 -0.90
CA TYR A 537 -2.63 -3.39 -2.33
C TYR A 537 -2.71 -4.91 -2.57
N PRO A 538 -2.75 -5.37 -3.84
CA PRO A 538 -2.88 -6.79 -4.17
C PRO A 538 -1.78 -7.67 -3.56
N ALA A 539 -2.14 -8.87 -3.11
CA ALA A 539 -1.17 -9.89 -2.71
C ALA A 539 -0.25 -10.27 -3.89
N GLY A 540 0.99 -10.68 -3.59
CA GLY A 540 1.94 -11.09 -4.63
C GLY A 540 1.39 -12.17 -5.56
N GLY A 541 0.70 -13.17 -4.98
CA GLY A 541 0.04 -14.23 -5.74
C GLY A 541 -1.10 -13.73 -6.64
N SER A 542 -1.95 -12.81 -6.14
CA SER A 542 -3.10 -12.31 -6.90
C SER A 542 -2.63 -11.42 -8.06
N ALA A 543 -1.64 -10.56 -7.79
CA ALA A 543 -0.96 -9.77 -8.81
C ALA A 543 -0.30 -10.64 -9.90
N ALA A 544 0.38 -11.73 -9.50
CA ALA A 544 0.99 -12.66 -10.44
C ALA A 544 -0.04 -13.32 -11.34
N ALA A 545 -1.18 -13.76 -10.79
CA ALA A 545 -2.26 -14.35 -11.56
C ALA A 545 -2.86 -13.34 -12.56
N THR A 546 -3.07 -12.07 -12.16
CA THR A 546 -3.54 -11.02 -13.07
C THR A 546 -2.55 -10.76 -14.22
N ALA A 547 -1.25 -10.67 -13.91
CA ALA A 547 -0.21 -10.41 -14.91
C ALA A 547 -0.06 -11.56 -15.91
N LEU A 548 -0.07 -12.81 -15.42
CA LEU A 548 -0.03 -14.01 -16.26
C LEU A 548 -1.27 -14.14 -17.14
N LEU A 549 -2.46 -13.82 -16.60
CA LEU A 549 -3.70 -13.83 -17.39
C LEU A 549 -3.64 -12.80 -18.52
N THR A 550 -3.19 -11.57 -18.23
CA THR A 550 -3.01 -10.51 -19.23
C THR A 550 -2.00 -10.95 -20.29
N PHE A 551 -0.86 -11.52 -19.89
CA PHE A 551 0.17 -12.01 -20.80
C PHE A 551 -0.36 -13.11 -21.74
N ALA A 552 -1.07 -14.09 -21.20
CA ALA A 552 -1.66 -15.18 -21.97
C ALA A 552 -2.75 -14.68 -22.94
N ALA A 553 -3.56 -13.70 -22.53
CA ALA A 553 -4.57 -13.07 -23.38
C ALA A 553 -3.95 -12.31 -24.56
N LEU A 554 -2.74 -11.78 -24.39
CA LEU A 554 -1.96 -11.12 -25.46
C LEU A 554 -1.20 -12.10 -26.35
N GLY A 555 -1.43 -13.41 -26.21
CA GLY A 555 -0.77 -14.45 -27.00
C GLY A 555 0.64 -14.79 -26.53
N GLY A 556 0.99 -14.39 -25.31
CA GLY A 556 2.27 -14.71 -24.70
C GLY A 556 2.43 -16.21 -24.41
N ASP A 557 3.65 -16.68 -24.62
CA ASP A 557 4.11 -18.03 -24.27
C ASP A 557 5.37 -17.91 -23.41
N LEU A 558 5.56 -18.85 -22.49
CA LEU A 558 6.73 -18.94 -21.61
C LEU A 558 7.55 -20.20 -21.93
N PRO A 559 8.23 -20.26 -23.10
CA PRO A 559 8.96 -21.46 -23.49
C PRO A 559 10.04 -21.81 -22.46
N GLY A 560 9.97 -23.03 -21.93
CA GLY A 560 10.98 -23.58 -21.02
C GLY A 560 10.86 -23.14 -19.56
N ALA A 561 9.82 -22.39 -19.17
CA ALA A 561 9.61 -21.90 -17.80
C ALA A 561 8.68 -22.79 -16.94
N GLY A 562 8.08 -23.86 -17.49
CA GLY A 562 7.16 -24.75 -16.77
C GLY A 562 5.79 -24.88 -17.45
N PRO A 563 4.68 -25.02 -16.69
CA PRO A 563 3.32 -25.11 -17.24
C PRO A 563 2.91 -23.86 -18.02
N ASP A 564 1.92 -23.99 -18.90
CA ASP A 564 1.36 -22.87 -19.67
C ASP A 564 0.87 -21.76 -18.72
N ALA A 565 1.02 -20.49 -19.12
CA ALA A 565 0.64 -19.34 -18.29
C ALA A 565 -0.84 -19.42 -17.84
N ARG A 566 -1.75 -19.92 -18.67
CA ARG A 566 -3.16 -20.13 -18.32
C ARG A 566 -3.34 -21.23 -17.28
N GLU A 567 -2.61 -22.34 -17.41
CA GLU A 567 -2.66 -23.44 -16.44
C GLU A 567 -2.16 -22.98 -15.06
N LEU A 568 -1.11 -22.16 -15.03
CA LEU A 568 -0.60 -21.56 -13.80
C LEU A 568 -1.63 -20.62 -13.16
N VAL A 569 -2.31 -19.78 -13.95
CA VAL A 569 -3.40 -18.92 -13.45
C VAL A 569 -4.50 -19.75 -12.79
N LEU A 570 -4.95 -20.82 -13.44
CA LEU A 570 -5.98 -21.71 -12.88
C LEU A 570 -5.52 -22.39 -11.58
N THR A 571 -4.25 -22.77 -11.51
CA THR A 571 -3.65 -23.38 -10.30
C THR A 571 -3.60 -22.37 -9.15
N LEU A 572 -3.16 -21.13 -9.41
CA LEU A 572 -3.13 -20.06 -8.42
C LEU A 572 -4.54 -19.71 -7.92
N LEU A 573 -5.51 -19.60 -8.83
CA LEU A 573 -6.91 -19.36 -8.47
C LEU A 573 -7.48 -20.50 -7.62
N ALA A 574 -7.22 -21.75 -7.99
CA ALA A 574 -7.68 -22.92 -7.24
C ALA A 574 -7.19 -22.90 -5.79
N ARG A 575 -5.95 -22.46 -5.58
CA ARG A 575 -5.37 -22.27 -4.25
C ARG A 575 -6.08 -21.19 -3.43
N ALA A 576 -6.48 -20.10 -4.08
CA ALA A 576 -7.11 -18.95 -3.44
C ALA A 576 -8.61 -19.12 -3.16
N VAL A 577 -9.28 -20.13 -3.74
CA VAL A 577 -10.73 -20.37 -3.53
C VAL A 577 -11.16 -20.40 -2.06
N PRO A 578 -10.47 -21.08 -1.13
CA PRO A 578 -10.85 -21.07 0.28
C PRO A 578 -10.87 -19.65 0.89
N LEU A 579 -9.94 -18.78 0.47
CA LEU A 579 -9.92 -17.38 0.89
C LEU A 579 -11.08 -16.61 0.26
N MET A 580 -11.29 -16.74 -1.06
CA MET A 580 -12.40 -16.12 -1.78
C MET A 580 -13.76 -16.44 -1.15
N GLN A 581 -13.97 -17.68 -0.70
CA GLN A 581 -15.23 -18.12 -0.10
C GLN A 581 -15.39 -17.68 1.36
N ARG A 582 -14.32 -17.69 2.14
CA ARG A 582 -14.40 -17.43 3.60
C ARG A 582 -14.25 -15.97 3.96
N GLN A 583 -13.45 -15.22 3.19
CA GLN A 583 -13.09 -13.84 3.47
C GLN A 583 -12.94 -13.04 2.16
N PRO A 584 -14.01 -12.89 1.36
CA PRO A 584 -13.96 -12.22 0.05
C PRO A 584 -13.44 -10.78 0.12
N ARG A 585 -13.54 -10.11 1.27
CA ARG A 585 -12.99 -8.78 1.51
C ARG A 585 -11.48 -8.68 1.35
N PHE A 586 -10.75 -9.79 1.52
CA PHE A 586 -9.31 -9.87 1.37
C PHE A 586 -8.91 -10.66 0.11
N ALA A 587 -9.83 -10.83 -0.85
CA ALA A 587 -9.60 -11.60 -2.07
C ALA A 587 -10.06 -10.84 -3.32
N GLY A 588 -10.12 -9.51 -3.28
CA GLY A 588 -10.66 -8.68 -4.35
C GLY A 588 -9.96 -8.92 -5.70
N THR A 589 -8.63 -8.88 -5.74
CA THR A 589 -7.85 -9.07 -6.99
C THR A 589 -7.96 -10.51 -7.49
N TRP A 590 -7.99 -11.47 -6.57
CA TRP A 590 -8.24 -12.87 -6.89
C TRP A 590 -9.60 -13.08 -7.55
N LEU A 591 -10.64 -12.48 -6.97
CA LEU A 591 -12.02 -12.54 -7.48
C LEU A 591 -12.14 -11.78 -8.82
N ALA A 592 -11.53 -10.61 -8.95
CA ALA A 592 -11.45 -9.86 -10.20
C ALA A 592 -10.78 -10.68 -11.32
N THR A 593 -9.69 -11.38 -11.00
CA THR A 593 -9.00 -12.29 -11.93
C THR A 593 -9.88 -13.49 -12.28
N ALA A 594 -10.62 -14.06 -11.32
CA ALA A 594 -11.57 -15.14 -11.58
C ALA A 594 -12.71 -14.69 -12.53
N VAL A 595 -13.25 -13.48 -12.37
CA VAL A 595 -14.24 -12.89 -13.29
C VAL A 595 -13.65 -12.74 -14.70
N ALA A 596 -12.39 -12.30 -14.81
CA ALA A 596 -11.72 -12.16 -16.10
C ALA A 596 -11.50 -13.51 -16.79
N VAL A 597 -11.16 -14.57 -16.04
CA VAL A 597 -11.04 -15.94 -16.58
C VAL A 597 -12.38 -16.45 -17.11
N THR A 598 -13.47 -16.25 -16.37
CA THR A 598 -14.80 -16.76 -16.77
C THR A 598 -15.42 -15.95 -17.92
N SER A 599 -15.14 -14.66 -18.00
CA SER A 599 -15.63 -13.78 -19.06
C SER A 599 -14.83 -13.94 -20.36
N GLY A 600 -13.57 -14.41 -20.26
CA GLY A 600 -12.63 -14.52 -21.36
C GLY A 600 -12.16 -13.16 -21.91
N PRO A 601 -11.08 -13.13 -22.71
CA PRO A 601 -10.76 -11.95 -23.48
C PRO A 601 -11.82 -11.74 -24.58
N ILE A 602 -12.30 -10.51 -24.74
CA ILE A 602 -13.12 -10.15 -25.89
C ILE A 602 -12.20 -9.96 -27.08
N GLU A 603 -12.15 -10.95 -27.98
CA GLU A 603 -11.41 -10.86 -29.24
C GLU A 603 -12.24 -10.09 -30.29
N VAL A 604 -11.81 -8.87 -30.61
CA VAL A 604 -12.43 -8.05 -31.65
C VAL A 604 -11.64 -8.19 -32.96
N ALA A 605 -12.18 -8.95 -33.91
CA ALA A 605 -11.62 -9.05 -35.26
C ALA A 605 -12.10 -7.88 -36.14
N ILE A 606 -11.20 -6.95 -36.47
CA ILE A 606 -11.47 -5.85 -37.41
C ILE A 606 -11.13 -6.30 -38.83
N ALA A 607 -12.13 -6.63 -39.62
CA ALA A 607 -11.97 -6.93 -41.05
C ALA A 607 -12.12 -5.65 -41.87
N ALA A 608 -11.05 -5.21 -42.54
CA ALA A 608 -11.13 -4.20 -43.59
C ALA A 608 -11.32 -4.90 -44.96
N SER A 609 -12.16 -4.33 -45.83
CA SER A 609 -12.18 -4.74 -47.24
C SER A 609 -10.94 -4.17 -47.93
N ASP A 610 -10.27 -4.99 -48.75
CA ASP A 610 -9.15 -4.53 -49.56
C ASP A 610 -9.58 -3.27 -50.33
N SER A 611 -8.86 -2.17 -50.10
CA SER A 611 -9.05 -0.96 -50.89
C SER A 611 -8.51 -1.24 -52.29
N SER A 612 -9.43 -1.56 -53.20
CA SER A 612 -9.19 -1.79 -54.63
C SER A 612 -8.66 -0.55 -55.35
#